data_AF-A0A165DKL8-F1
#
_entry.id   AF-A0A165DKL8-F1
#
_cell.length_a   1.000
_cell.length_b   1.000
_cell.length_c   1.000
_cell.angle_alpha   90.00
_cell.angle_beta   90.00
_cell.angle_gamma   90.00
#
_symmetry.space_group_name_H-M   'P 1'
#
loop_
_entity.id
_entity.type
_entity.pdbx_description
1 polymer ?
#
loop_
_entity_poly.entity_id
_entity_poly.type
_entity_poly.pdbx_seq_one_letter_code
_entity_poly.pdbx_strand_id
1 'polypeptide(L)' 'IGDYYRGCQHFHGRYYSGEVFDCNSPDCRTSQAHKHSRGLNCRCPSVSVDRQRVQNMFYTKHPECE' A
#
# COMPACT_ATOMS: atom_id res chain seq x y z
N ILE A 1 1.93 2.61 8.76
CA ILE A 1 3.08 3.41 9.26
C ILE A 1 4.03 2.48 10.01
N GLY A 2 5.34 2.68 9.88
CA GLY A 2 6.31 1.78 10.50
C GLY A 2 7.74 2.26 10.40
N ASP A 3 8.67 1.39 10.75
CA ASP A 3 10.09 1.67 10.85
C ASP A 3 10.88 0.84 9.83
N TYR A 4 11.93 1.42 9.25
CA TYR A 4 12.80 0.70 8.33
C TYR A 4 14.14 0.38 9.01
N TYR A 5 14.51 -0.90 9.03
CA TYR A 5 15.73 -1.38 9.68
C TYR A 5 16.77 -1.73 8.62
N ARG A 6 17.86 -0.96 8.56
CA ARG A 6 18.94 -1.20 7.59
C ARG A 6 19.78 -2.42 7.91
N GLY A 7 19.80 -2.88 9.17
CA GLY A 7 20.51 -4.09 9.55
C GLY A 7 19.94 -5.38 8.93
N CYS A 8 18.64 -5.39 8.62
CA CYS A 8 17.92 -6.51 8.00
C CYS A 8 17.23 -6.13 6.67
N GLN A 9 17.34 -4.87 6.24
CA GLN A 9 16.85 -4.33 4.97
C GLN A 9 15.36 -4.56 4.69
N HIS A 10 14.51 -4.44 5.72
CA HIS A 10 13.06 -4.47 5.53
C HIS A 10 12.31 -3.47 6.41
N PHE A 11 11.02 -3.32 6.12
CA PHE A 11 10.09 -2.47 6.82
C PHE A 11 9.27 -3.27 7.85
N HIS A 12 9.23 -2.77 9.08
CA HIS A 12 8.32 -3.25 10.13
C HIS A 12 7.17 -2.27 10.31
N GLY A 13 5.95 -2.71 10.01
CA GLY A 13 4.74 -1.94 10.27
C GLY A 13 4.42 -1.88 11.77
N ARG A 14 4.24 -0.68 12.33
CA ARG A 14 3.78 -0.50 13.72
C ARG A 14 2.26 -0.50 13.82
N TYR A 15 1.60 0.22 12.91
CA TYR A 15 0.15 0.30 12.86
C TYR A 15 -0.32 0.58 11.44
N TYR A 16 -1.46 -0.01 11.11
CA TYR A 16 -2.17 0.24 9.86
C TYR A 16 -2.75 1.66 9.90
N SER A 17 -2.43 2.50 8.91
CA SER A 17 -2.97 3.87 8.87
C SER A 17 -4.38 3.95 8.30
N GLY A 18 -4.90 2.88 7.69
CA GLY A 18 -6.17 2.94 6.96
C GLY A 18 -6.11 3.78 5.68
N GLU A 19 -4.92 4.27 5.30
CA GLU A 19 -4.76 5.09 4.11
C GLU A 19 -4.78 4.20 2.86
N VAL A 20 -5.96 4.08 2.27
CA VAL A 20 -6.13 3.52 0.93
C VAL A 20 -5.74 4.58 -0.09
N PHE A 21 -4.73 4.30 -0.91
CA PHE A 21 -4.35 5.17 -2.01
C PHE A 21 -5.07 4.79 -3.30
N ASP A 22 -5.63 5.79 -3.97
CA ASP A 22 -6.20 5.60 -5.30
C ASP A 22 -5.07 5.45 -6.34
N CYS A 23 -5.05 4.32 -7.04
CA CYS A 23 -4.10 4.07 -8.13
C CYS A 23 -4.37 4.89 -9.41
N ASN A 24 -5.45 5.69 -9.45
CA ASN A 24 -5.84 6.55 -10.58
C ASN A 24 -5.92 5.81 -11.92
N SER A 25 -6.35 4.55 -11.88
CA SER A 25 -6.46 3.70 -13.06
C SER A 25 -7.91 3.60 -13.55
N PRO A 26 -8.18 3.78 -14.86
CA PRO A 26 -9.52 3.62 -15.41
C PRO A 26 -10.08 2.20 -15.24
N ASP A 27 -9.19 1.21 -15.14
CA ASP A 27 -9.53 -0.20 -15.03
C ASP A 27 -9.53 -0.71 -13.58
N CYS A 28 -9.40 0.17 -12.60
CA CYS A 28 -9.50 -0.20 -11.18
C CYS A 28 -10.87 0.18 -10.64
N ARG A 29 -11.59 -0.80 -10.06
CA ARG A 29 -12.96 -0.60 -9.57
C ARG A 29 -13.08 0.42 -8.44
N THR A 30 -12.04 0.51 -7.63
CA THR A 30 -11.97 1.37 -6.44
C THR A 30 -11.34 2.74 -6.74
N SER A 31 -10.99 3.02 -8.00
CA SER A 31 -10.35 4.27 -8.40
C SER A 31 -11.36 5.37 -8.73
N GLN A 32 -11.01 6.63 -8.46
CA GLN A 32 -11.78 7.79 -8.90
C GLN A 32 -11.73 7.96 -10.43
N ALA A 33 -10.66 7.50 -11.06
CA ALA A 33 -10.51 7.52 -12.52
C ALA A 33 -11.28 6.39 -13.22
N HIS A 34 -11.94 5.51 -12.46
CA HIS A 34 -12.64 4.34 -12.98
C HIS A 34 -13.68 4.72 -14.03
N LYS A 35 -13.65 4.06 -15.20
CA LYS A 35 -14.58 4.34 -16.29
C LYS A 35 -14.96 3.10 -17.09
N HIS A 36 -16.20 3.09 -17.54
CA HIS A 36 -16.74 2.09 -18.47
C HIS A 36 -17.69 2.72 -19.48
N SER A 37 -17.76 2.10 -20.67
CA SER A 37 -18.82 2.36 -21.62
C SER A 37 -20.14 1.75 -21.10
N ARG A 38 -21.24 2.52 -21.17
CA ARG A 38 -22.58 2.05 -20.73
C ARG A 38 -22.92 0.71 -21.38
N GLY A 39 -23.16 -0.33 -20.57
CA GLY A 39 -23.61 -1.66 -21.02
C GLY A 39 -22.72 -2.84 -20.62
N LEU A 40 -21.53 -2.60 -20.08
CA LEU A 40 -20.64 -3.65 -19.58
C LEU A 40 -20.81 -3.85 -18.07
N ASN A 41 -21.00 -5.10 -17.65
CA ASN A 41 -20.85 -5.50 -16.24
C ASN A 41 -19.39 -5.29 -15.82
N CYS A 42 -19.17 -4.48 -14.77
CA CYS A 42 -17.83 -4.17 -14.26
C CYS A 42 -17.11 -5.45 -13.80
N ARG A 43 -15.99 -5.77 -14.45
CA ARG A 43 -15.09 -6.88 -14.09
C ARG A 43 -13.71 -6.39 -13.60
N CYS A 44 -13.60 -5.09 -13.34
CA CYS A 44 -12.35 -4.48 -12.90
C CYS A 44 -11.91 -5.01 -11.53
N PRO A 45 -10.60 -5.29 -11.35
CA PRO A 45 -10.07 -5.65 -10.05
C PRO A 45 -10.21 -4.49 -9.06
N SER A 46 -10.44 -4.84 -7.80
CA SER A 46 -10.28 -3.91 -6.68
C SER A 46 -8.83 -3.93 -6.25
N VAL A 47 -8.07 -2.88 -6.59
CA VAL A 47 -6.66 -2.75 -6.22
C VAL A 47 -6.57 -1.75 -5.09
N SER A 48 -6.36 -2.24 -3.86
CA SER A 48 -6.02 -1.40 -2.72
C SER A 48 -4.51 -1.36 -2.57
N VAL A 49 -3.90 -0.20 -2.79
CA VAL A 49 -2.47 0.00 -2.51
C VAL A 49 -2.35 0.58 -1.10
N ASP A 50 -1.77 -0.20 -0.19
CA ASP A 50 -1.38 0.31 1.12
C ASP A 50 -0.03 1.04 0.99
N ARG A 51 -0.01 2.32 1.35
CA ARG A 51 1.25 3.07 1.40
C ARG A 51 1.94 2.82 2.73
N GLN A 52 2.93 1.94 2.69
CA GLN A 52 3.89 1.79 3.78
C GLN A 52 4.73 3.06 3.91
N ARG A 53 4.38 3.90 4.88
CA ARG A 53 5.15 5.11 5.18
C ARG A 53 6.09 4.87 6.36
N VAL A 54 7.37 5.12 6.11
CA VAL A 54 8.47 5.03 7.06
C VAL A 54 8.47 6.25 7.96
N GLN A 55 8.39 6.04 9.26
CA GLN A 55 8.48 7.07 10.28
C GLN A 55 9.91 7.19 10.80
N ASN A 56 10.56 6.07 11.13
CA ASN A 56 11.94 6.05 11.60
C ASN A 56 12.81 5.12 10.74
N MET A 57 14.09 5.43 10.67
CA MET A 57 15.09 4.60 10.00
C MET A 57 16.20 4.25 11.00
N PHE A 58 16.35 2.96 11.30
CA PHE A 58 17.34 2.46 12.24
C PHE A 58 18.49 1.76 11.52
N TYR A 59 19.73 1.98 11.98
CA TYR A 59 20.95 1.32 11.48
C TYR A 59 21.30 0.06 12.27
N THR A 60 20.30 -0.60 12.86
CA THR A 60 20.43 -1.87 13.56
C THR A 60 19.47 -2.90 12.96
N LYS A 61 19.56 -4.16 13.39
CA LYS A 61 18.55 -5.19 13.06
C LYS A 61 17.28 -4.98 13.89
N HIS A 62 16.13 -5.37 13.36
CA HIS A 62 14.91 -5.47 14.17
C HIS A 62 15.06 -6.63 15.18
N PRO A 63 14.59 -6.50 16.44
CA PRO A 63 14.74 -7.55 17.46
C PRO A 63 14.13 -8.90 17.07
N GLU A 64 13.06 -8.88 16.26
CA GLU A 64 12.35 -10.07 15.77
C GLU A 64 12.94 -10.64 14.47
N CYS A 65 14.07 -10.10 13.99
CA CYS A 65 14.70 -10.54 12.76
C CYS A 65 16.05 -11.15 13.09
N GLU A 66 16.06 -12.49 13.05
CA GLU A 66 17.25 -13.32 13.23
C GLU A 66 18.25 -13.12 12.07
#